data_AF-A0A536DIL6-F1
#
_entry.id   AF-A0A536DIL6-F1
#
_cell.length_a   1.000
_cell.length_b   1.000
_cell.length_c   1.000
_cell.angle_alpha   90.00
_cell.angle_beta   90.00
_cell.angle_gamma   90.00
#
_symmetry.space_group_name_H-M   'P 1'
#
loop_
_entity.id
_entity.type
_entity.pdbx_description
1 polymer ?
#
loop_
_entity_poly.entity_id
_entity_poly.type
_entity_poly.pdbx_seq_one_letter_code
_entity_poly.pdbx_strand_id
1 'polypeptide(L)'
;MMSLWDDREVDAYHAPLAQQVYASRLLGRDHSLVLHGGGNTSVKLGERNIFGDQEEILYVKGSGWDLETIEAAGFAPVRLDRVLRLASLERLSDAQMVQELRAARTDPSAPTPSVETILHALLPYAFVDHTHADALLAITNTSD
;
A
#
# COMPACT_ATOMS: atom_id res chain seq x y z
N MET A 1 16.45 -7.19 15.98
CA MET A 1 15.03 -7.18 15.60
C MET A 1 14.51 -8.62 15.56
N MET A 2 13.29 -8.87 16.00
CA MET A 2 12.67 -10.20 16.00
C MET A 2 11.52 -10.20 14.99
N SER A 3 11.42 -11.24 14.16
CA SER A 3 10.24 -11.41 13.31
C SER A 3 9.03 -11.78 14.17
N LEU A 4 7.91 -11.10 13.95
CA LEU A 4 6.62 -11.40 14.59
C LEU A 4 5.68 -12.20 13.69
N TRP A 5 6.14 -12.61 12.51
CA TRP A 5 5.36 -13.40 11.57
C TRP A 5 5.13 -14.82 12.10
N ASP A 6 3.87 -15.27 12.12
CA ASP A 6 3.49 -16.64 12.44
C ASP A 6 2.66 -17.26 11.29
N ASP A 7 3.22 -18.31 10.66
CA ASP A 7 2.57 -19.03 9.56
C ASP A 7 1.21 -19.63 9.97
N ARG A 8 1.01 -19.94 11.26
CA ARG A 8 -0.25 -20.50 11.76
C ARG A 8 -1.32 -19.43 11.92
N GLU A 9 -0.91 -18.20 12.22
CA GLU A 9 -1.84 -17.08 12.34
C GLU A 9 -2.30 -16.60 10.95
N VAL A 10 -1.37 -16.52 9.99
CA VAL A 10 -1.69 -16.08 8.62
C VAL A 10 -2.60 -17.08 7.89
N ASP A 11 -2.57 -18.37 8.26
CA ASP A 11 -3.50 -19.38 7.72
C ASP A 11 -4.97 -19.03 7.93
N ALA A 12 -5.30 -18.22 8.96
CA ALA A 12 -6.65 -17.71 9.19
C ALA A 12 -7.06 -16.59 8.19
N TYR A 13 -6.10 -16.06 7.43
CA TYR A 13 -6.28 -14.98 6.45
C TYR A 13 -6.20 -15.56 5.03
N HIS A 14 -7.31 -16.12 4.55
CA HIS A 14 -7.33 -16.86 3.28
C HIS A 14 -7.23 -15.98 2.01
N ALA A 15 -7.61 -14.70 2.09
CA ALA A 15 -7.55 -13.78 0.96
C ALA A 15 -6.24 -12.97 1.00
N PRO A 16 -5.58 -12.71 -0.15
CA PRO A 16 -4.36 -11.90 -0.17
C PRO A 16 -4.50 -10.52 0.51
N LEU A 17 -5.64 -9.85 0.35
CA LEU A 17 -5.91 -8.59 1.06
C LEU A 17 -5.98 -8.78 2.58
N ALA A 18 -6.52 -9.90 3.05
CA ALA A 18 -6.53 -10.25 4.47
C ALA A 18 -5.11 -10.53 4.97
N GLN A 19 -4.28 -11.20 4.18
CA GLN A 19 -2.86 -11.43 4.51
C GLN A 19 -2.08 -10.10 4.56
N GLN A 20 -2.37 -9.18 3.65
CA GLN A 20 -1.79 -7.83 3.70
C GLN A 20 -2.21 -7.09 4.97
N VAL A 21 -3.49 -7.16 5.37
CA VAL A 21 -3.96 -6.61 6.67
C VAL A 21 -3.15 -7.18 7.83
N TYR A 22 -2.93 -8.50 7.86
CA TYR A 22 -2.11 -9.15 8.89
C TYR A 22 -0.68 -8.59 8.90
N ALA A 23 0.00 -8.57 7.76
CA ALA A 23 1.35 -8.04 7.62
C ALA A 23 1.44 -6.57 8.05
N SER A 24 0.50 -5.73 7.60
CA SER A 24 0.43 -4.31 7.97
C SER A 24 0.31 -4.12 9.48
N ARG A 25 -0.50 -4.93 10.15
CA ARG A 25 -0.66 -4.89 11.62
C ARG A 25 0.60 -5.32 12.36
N LEU A 26 1.32 -6.32 11.86
CA LEU A 26 2.62 -6.70 12.43
C LEU A 26 3.63 -5.56 12.34
N LEU A 27 3.70 -4.87 11.19
CA LEU A 27 4.56 -3.70 10.99
C LEU A 27 4.14 -2.52 11.88
N GLY A 28 2.85 -2.22 11.95
CA GLY A 28 2.31 -1.09 12.72
C GLY A 28 2.50 -1.23 14.23
N ARG A 29 2.54 -2.45 14.77
CA ARG A 29 2.80 -2.72 16.19
C ARG A 29 4.24 -2.41 16.61
N ASP A 30 5.18 -2.35 15.68
CA ASP A 30 6.57 -1.99 15.95
C ASP A 30 6.82 -0.52 15.60
N HIS A 31 6.80 0.34 16.62
CA HIS A 31 7.05 1.77 16.45
C HIS A 31 8.46 2.10 15.93
N SER A 32 9.42 1.16 15.97
CA SER A 32 10.73 1.35 15.33
C SER A 32 10.70 1.16 13.82
N LEU A 33 9.63 0.55 13.27
CA LEU A 33 9.36 0.43 11.85
C LEU A 33 8.43 1.54 11.35
N VAL A 34 7.40 1.87 12.12
CA VAL A 34 6.35 2.80 11.72
C VAL A 34 6.28 3.99 12.67
N LEU A 35 6.84 5.12 12.21
CA LEU A 35 6.78 6.39 12.90
C LEU A 35 5.49 7.16 12.59
N HIS A 36 4.78 7.60 13.63
CA HIS A 36 3.74 8.64 13.57
C HIS A 36 2.63 8.41 12.52
N GLY A 37 2.15 7.17 12.37
CA GLY A 37 1.10 6.82 11.39
C GLY A 37 1.58 6.79 9.92
N GLY A 38 2.90 6.89 9.70
CA GLY A 38 3.58 6.70 8.42
C GLY A 38 3.54 5.25 7.93
N GLY A 39 4.37 4.94 6.93
CA GLY A 39 4.40 3.63 6.29
C GLY A 39 3.16 3.35 5.44
N ASN A 40 3.37 2.64 4.34
CA ASN A 40 2.34 2.25 3.40
C ASN A 40 2.55 0.80 2.97
N THR A 41 1.44 0.11 2.74
CA THR A 41 1.46 -1.30 2.38
C THR A 41 0.47 -1.52 1.25
N SER A 42 0.72 -2.52 0.41
CA SER A 42 -0.16 -2.78 -0.72
C SER A 42 -0.10 -4.21 -1.23
N VAL A 43 -1.22 -4.68 -1.78
CA VAL A 43 -1.31 -5.93 -2.53
C VAL A 43 -1.91 -5.72 -3.91
N LYS A 44 -1.39 -6.43 -4.93
CA LYS A 44 -1.90 -6.46 -6.30
C LYS A 44 -2.76 -7.70 -6.53
N LEU A 45 -3.95 -7.53 -7.09
CA LEU A 45 -4.92 -8.60 -7.32
C LEU A 45 -5.58 -8.46 -8.70
N GLY A 46 -5.77 -9.59 -9.38
CA GLY A 46 -6.57 -9.65 -10.60
C GLY A 46 -8.06 -9.75 -10.27
N GLU A 47 -8.87 -8.88 -10.85
CA GLU A 47 -10.32 -8.82 -10.67
C GLU A 47 -11.06 -8.72 -12.01
N ARG A 48 -12.32 -9.16 -12.02
CA ARG A 48 -13.22 -8.89 -13.14
C ARG A 48 -14.04 -7.66 -12.87
N ASN A 49 -14.01 -6.70 -13.78
CA ASN A 49 -14.87 -5.53 -13.69
C ASN A 49 -16.31 -5.82 -14.12
N ILE A 50 -17.19 -4.81 -14.03
CA ILE A 50 -18.62 -4.93 -14.37
C ILE A 50 -18.90 -5.29 -15.83
N PHE A 51 -17.92 -5.11 -16.72
CA PHE A 51 -18.00 -5.46 -18.13
C PHE A 51 -17.50 -6.89 -18.41
N GLY A 52 -16.91 -7.55 -17.40
CA GLY A 52 -16.37 -8.90 -17.48
C GLY A 52 -14.88 -8.97 -17.83
N ASP A 53 -14.24 -7.83 -18.06
CA ASP A 53 -12.81 -7.74 -18.38
C ASP A 53 -11.95 -7.99 -17.15
N GLN A 54 -10.81 -8.64 -17.35
CA GLN A 54 -9.80 -8.82 -16.31
C GLN A 54 -8.97 -7.55 -16.17
N GLU A 55 -8.84 -7.03 -14.95
CA GLU A 55 -8.01 -5.89 -14.61
C GLU A 55 -7.19 -6.17 -13.35
N GLU A 56 -5.97 -5.61 -13.29
CA GLU A 56 -5.13 -5.67 -12.09
C GLU A 56 -5.43 -4.45 -11.21
N ILE A 57 -5.76 -4.72 -9.96
CA ILE A 57 -6.08 -3.72 -8.94
C ILE A 57 -4.99 -3.72 -7.89
N LEU A 58 -4.48 -2.52 -7.59
CA LEU A 58 -3.60 -2.27 -6.48
C LEU A 58 -4.45 -1.82 -5.29
N TYR A 59 -4.50 -2.64 -4.24
CA TYR A 59 -5.03 -2.27 -2.95
C TYR A 59 -3.93 -1.66 -2.12
N VAL A 60 -3.95 -0.35 -1.91
CA VAL A 60 -2.92 0.40 -1.19
C VAL A 60 -3.51 1.07 0.04
N LYS A 61 -2.75 1.17 1.14
CA LYS A 61 -3.20 1.91 2.34
C LYS A 61 -3.77 3.28 1.95
N GLY A 62 -4.96 3.56 2.49
CA GLY A 62 -5.62 4.84 2.39
C GLY A 62 -5.14 5.84 3.44
N SER A 63 -5.19 7.12 3.10
CA SER A 63 -4.92 8.21 4.04
C SER A 63 -5.90 8.18 5.22
N GLY A 64 -5.39 8.42 6.42
CA GLY A 64 -6.17 8.44 7.67
C GLY A 64 -6.27 7.09 8.39
N TRP A 65 -5.71 6.01 7.83
CA TRP A 65 -5.65 4.70 8.47
C TRP A 65 -4.29 4.45 9.12
N ASP A 66 -4.32 3.89 10.33
CA ASP A 66 -3.12 3.42 11.03
C ASP A 66 -2.84 1.96 10.65
N LEU A 67 -1.57 1.61 10.37
CA LEU A 67 -1.19 0.24 10.03
C LEU A 67 -1.45 -0.74 11.18
N GLU A 68 -1.30 -0.30 12.44
CA GLU A 68 -1.51 -1.13 13.63
C GLU A 68 -2.95 -1.66 13.71
N THR A 69 -3.92 -0.87 13.24
CA THR A 69 -5.35 -1.16 13.35
C THR A 69 -6.06 -1.33 12.01
N ILE A 70 -5.33 -1.25 10.89
CA ILE A 70 -5.92 -1.26 9.54
C ILE A 70 -6.82 -2.46 9.31
N GLU A 71 -7.91 -2.25 8.58
CA GLU A 71 -8.81 -3.29 8.09
C GLU A 71 -8.82 -3.29 6.57
N ALA A 72 -9.48 -4.27 5.94
CA ALA A 72 -9.59 -4.33 4.48
C ALA A 72 -10.15 -3.02 3.87
N ALA A 73 -11.11 -2.38 4.55
CA ALA A 73 -11.67 -1.09 4.15
C ALA A 73 -10.67 0.08 4.20
N GLY A 74 -9.54 -0.10 4.89
CA GLY A 74 -8.43 0.84 4.91
C GLY A 74 -7.56 0.82 3.65
N PHE A 75 -7.77 -0.13 2.74
CA PHE A 75 -7.06 -0.18 1.47
C PHE A 75 -7.92 0.42 0.36
N ALA A 76 -7.39 1.44 -0.31
CA ALA A 76 -7.99 2.03 -1.49
C ALA A 76 -7.67 1.15 -2.72
N PRO A 77 -8.67 0.62 -3.43
CA PRO A 77 -8.44 -0.13 -4.66
C PRO A 77 -8.27 0.85 -5.84
N VAL A 78 -7.13 0.80 -6.53
CA VAL A 78 -6.84 1.63 -7.71
C VAL A 78 -6.47 0.76 -8.91
N ARG A 79 -6.87 1.16 -10.11
CA ARG A 79 -6.50 0.46 -11.34
C ARG A 79 -5.00 0.57 -11.59
N LEU A 80 -4.30 -0.57 -11.59
CA LEU A 80 -2.84 -0.61 -11.65
C LEU A 80 -2.31 -0.04 -12.96
N ASP A 81 -2.97 -0.33 -14.09
CA ASP A 81 -2.60 0.16 -15.42
C ASP A 81 -2.57 1.71 -15.48
N ARG A 82 -3.56 2.37 -14.88
CA ARG A 82 -3.66 3.82 -14.82
C ARG A 82 -2.52 4.40 -13.97
N VAL A 83 -2.23 3.80 -12.82
CA VAL A 83 -1.12 4.25 -11.96
C VAL A 83 0.23 4.08 -12.65
N LEU A 84 0.45 2.96 -13.34
CA LEU A 84 1.66 2.75 -14.13
C LEU A 84 1.81 3.77 -15.27
N ARG A 85 0.70 4.16 -15.92
CA ARG A 85 0.72 5.24 -16.91
C ARG A 85 1.08 6.59 -16.30
N LEU A 86 0.62 6.90 -15.07
CA LEU A 86 1.04 8.11 -14.37
C LEU A 86 2.56 8.12 -14.11
N ALA A 87 3.13 6.96 -13.79
CA ALA A 87 4.57 6.80 -13.58
C ALA A 87 5.41 7.04 -14.84
N SER A 88 4.80 6.97 -16.03
CA SER A 88 5.49 7.24 -17.30
C SER A 88 5.59 8.74 -17.65
N LEU A 89 4.90 9.60 -16.89
CA LEU A 89 4.95 11.04 -17.11
C LEU A 89 6.31 11.60 -16.67
N GLU A 90 6.92 12.43 -17.52
CA GLU A 90 8.17 13.14 -17.18
C GLU A 90 7.98 14.03 -15.94
N ARG A 91 6.78 14.62 -15.78
CA ARG A 91 6.44 15.49 -14.66
C ARG A 91 4.99 15.27 -14.25
N LEU A 92 4.78 15.24 -12.94
CA LEU A 92 3.47 15.17 -12.32
C LEU A 92 3.53 15.98 -11.02
N SER A 93 2.74 17.04 -10.91
CA SER A 93 2.67 17.80 -9.66
C SER A 93 1.91 17.03 -8.59
N ASP A 94 2.18 17.29 -7.31
CA ASP A 94 1.48 16.65 -6.18
C ASP A 94 -0.05 16.79 -6.27
N ALA A 95 -0.53 17.97 -6.67
CA ALA A 95 -1.96 18.23 -6.84
C ALA A 95 -2.58 17.35 -7.94
N GLN A 96 -1.89 17.23 -9.09
CA GLN A 96 -2.33 16.33 -10.17
C GLN A 96 -2.23 14.87 -9.73
N MET A 97 -1.17 14.48 -9.03
CA MET A 97 -0.98 13.12 -8.52
C MET A 97 -2.14 12.70 -7.61
N VAL A 98 -2.47 13.52 -6.61
CA VAL A 98 -3.60 13.24 -5.71
C VAL A 98 -4.92 13.15 -6.47
N GLN A 99 -5.16 14.07 -7.41
CA GLN A 99 -6.37 14.07 -8.23
C GLN A 99 -6.48 12.78 -9.07
N GLU A 100 -5.41 12.41 -9.77
CA GLU A 100 -5.39 11.25 -10.66
C GLU A 100 -5.47 9.93 -9.88
N LEU A 101 -4.79 9.83 -8.73
CA LEU A 101 -4.89 8.65 -7.86
C LEU A 101 -6.31 8.48 -7.29
N ARG A 102 -6.98 9.58 -6.90
CA ARG A 102 -8.40 9.52 -6.49
C ARG A 102 -9.31 9.06 -7.63
N ALA A 103 -9.04 9.52 -8.86
CA ALA A 103 -9.80 9.15 -10.05
C ALA A 103 -9.49 7.73 -10.55
N ALA A 104 -8.36 7.15 -10.15
CA ALA A 104 -7.99 5.77 -10.49
C ALA A 104 -8.72 4.72 -9.66
N ARG A 105 -9.43 5.11 -8.60
CA ARG A 105 -10.15 4.17 -7.73
C ARG A 105 -11.25 3.42 -8.48
N THR A 106 -11.42 2.16 -8.12
CA THR A 106 -12.57 1.34 -8.57
C THR A 106 -13.79 1.55 -7.68
N ASP A 107 -13.59 1.87 -6.40
CA ASP A 107 -14.63 2.24 -5.44
C ASP A 107 -14.51 3.73 -5.05
N PRO A 108 -15.49 4.58 -5.42
CA PRO A 108 -15.50 5.99 -5.04
C PRO A 108 -15.61 6.24 -3.53
N SER A 109 -16.18 5.30 -2.77
CA SER A 109 -16.41 5.38 -1.33
C SER A 109 -15.19 4.97 -0.48
N ALA A 110 -14.22 4.29 -1.10
CA ALA A 110 -12.96 3.93 -0.47
C ALA A 110 -12.18 5.16 0.03
N PRO A 111 -11.18 5.01 0.90
CA PRO A 111 -10.33 6.13 1.31
C PRO A 111 -9.54 6.73 0.13
N THR A 112 -8.93 7.90 0.34
CA THR A 112 -7.96 8.45 -0.61
C THR A 112 -6.70 7.58 -0.58
N PRO A 113 -6.17 7.07 -1.70
CA PRO A 113 -4.95 6.27 -1.71
C PRO A 113 -3.73 7.09 -1.26
N SER A 114 -2.71 6.43 -0.69
CA SER A 114 -1.44 7.08 -0.34
C SER A 114 -0.81 7.82 -1.53
N VAL A 115 -0.09 8.92 -1.28
CA VAL A 115 0.72 9.58 -2.33
C VAL A 115 1.85 8.69 -2.85
N GLU A 116 2.30 7.72 -2.06
CA GLU A 116 3.34 6.75 -2.45
C GLU A 116 2.81 5.62 -3.35
N THR A 117 1.53 5.66 -3.74
CA THR A 117 0.91 4.61 -4.58
C THR A 117 1.68 4.31 -5.87
N ILE A 118 2.32 5.32 -6.48
CA ILE A 118 3.14 5.13 -7.69
C ILE A 118 4.35 4.22 -7.40
N LEU A 119 5.01 4.38 -6.24
CA LEU A 119 6.12 3.50 -5.82
C LEU A 119 5.64 2.04 -5.72
N HIS A 120 4.50 1.83 -5.06
CA HIS A 120 3.90 0.49 -4.91
C HIS A 120 3.52 -0.14 -6.24
N ALA A 121 3.05 0.65 -7.21
CA ALA A 121 2.70 0.18 -8.55
C ALA A 121 3.94 -0.27 -9.35
N LEU A 122 5.04 0.49 -9.28
CA LEU A 122 6.25 0.24 -10.07
C LEU A 122 7.01 -1.04 -9.67
N LEU A 123 6.88 -1.49 -8.42
CA LEU A 123 7.56 -2.68 -7.95
C LEU A 123 6.86 -3.95 -8.46
N PRO A 124 7.54 -4.88 -9.16
CA PRO A 124 6.93 -6.03 -9.83
C PRO A 124 6.65 -7.21 -8.89
N TYR A 125 6.15 -6.91 -7.69
CA TYR A 125 5.80 -7.88 -6.66
C TYR A 125 4.34 -7.72 -6.23
N ALA A 126 3.70 -8.84 -5.87
CA ALA A 126 2.30 -8.85 -5.46
C ALA A 126 2.09 -8.05 -4.16
N PHE A 127 2.96 -8.24 -3.17
CA PHE A 127 2.95 -7.53 -1.89
C PHE A 127 4.11 -6.54 -1.85
N VAL A 128 3.87 -5.34 -1.35
CA VAL A 128 4.88 -4.29 -1.18
C VAL A 128 4.61 -3.58 0.13
N ASP A 129 5.60 -3.62 1.02
CA ASP A 129 5.59 -2.93 2.29
C ASP A 129 6.67 -1.84 2.30
N HIS A 130 6.26 -0.64 2.70
CA HIS A 130 7.12 0.53 2.82
C HIS A 130 7.00 1.09 4.23
N THR A 131 8.13 1.27 4.88
CA THR A 131 8.21 1.74 6.27
C THR A 131 9.25 2.85 6.39
N HIS A 132 9.17 3.62 7.47
CA HIS A 132 10.13 4.68 7.79
C HIS A 132 10.96 4.24 9.00
N ALA A 133 11.62 3.08 8.89
CA ALA A 133 12.29 2.46 10.02
C ALA A 133 13.43 3.35 10.58
N ASP A 134 13.40 3.61 11.88
CA ASP A 134 14.30 4.53 12.58
C ASP A 134 15.76 4.21 12.33
N ALA A 135 16.11 2.93 12.42
CA ALA A 135 17.47 2.46 12.24
C ALA A 135 17.98 2.72 10.81
N LEU A 136 17.11 2.60 9.80
CA LEU A 136 17.47 2.90 8.41
C LEU A 136 17.60 4.40 8.17
N LEU A 137 16.68 5.20 8.71
CA LEU A 137 16.79 6.66 8.63
C LEU A 137 18.06 7.16 9.32
N ALA A 138 18.42 6.59 10.47
CA ALA A 138 19.62 6.96 11.21
C ALA A 138 20.89 6.66 10.40
N ILE A 139 21.04 5.44 9.86
CA ILE A 139 22.24 5.07 9.09
C ILE A 139 22.35 5.82 7.76
N THR A 140 21.23 6.14 7.09
CA THR A 140 21.29 6.90 5.82
C THR A 140 21.50 8.39 6.00
N ASN A 141 21.38 8.91 7.24
CA ASN A 141 21.61 10.33 7.56
C ASN A 141 22.96 10.58 8.25
N THR A 142 23.84 9.59 8.33
CA THR A 142 25.23 9.80 8.73
C THR A 142 26.07 10.20 7.52
N SER A 143 26.99 11.15 7.70
CA SER A 143 28.04 11.41 6.71
C SER A 143 28.97 10.21 6.61
N ASP A 144 29.53 9.99 5.41
CA ASP A 144 30.63 9.04 5.20
C ASP A 144 31.85 9.33 6.10
#